data_AF-A0A9E2FI26-F1
#
_entry.id   AF-A0A9E2FI26-F1
#
_cell.length_a   1.000
_cell.length_b   1.000
_cell.length_c   1.000
_cell.angle_alpha   90.00
_cell.angle_beta   90.00
_cell.angle_gamma   90.00
#
_symmetry.space_group_name_H-M   'P 1'
#
loop_
_entity.id
_entity.type
_entity.pdbx_description
1 polymer ?
#
loop_
_entity_poly.entity_id
_entity_poly.type
_entity_poly.pdbx_seq_one_letter_code
_entity_poly.pdbx_strand_id
1 'polypeptide(L)'
;MSQTDEASREYDFSVEQLGPRKVTSPYRASRYVSDDERTLHNTAITSGEDRVVRGDSISSSAFEIAGPRRRIYFDPTKTRCGVVTCGGLCPGVNDVIRAIVLQLYYYYGVKTIYGFRYGFEGLIPRFGHEPLMLTPDSV
;
A
#
# COMPACT_ATOMS: atom_id res chain seq x y z
N MET A 1 9.78 -40.45 -8.90
CA MET A 1 10.56 -39.54 -9.77
C MET A 1 9.60 -38.56 -10.42
N SER A 2 9.55 -37.33 -9.91
CA SER A 2 9.12 -36.12 -10.65
C SER A 2 9.49 -34.89 -9.80
N GLN A 3 10.79 -34.61 -9.66
CA GLN A 3 11.28 -33.30 -9.21
C GLN A 3 11.75 -32.57 -10.46
N THR A 4 10.83 -32.03 -11.28
CA THR A 4 11.27 -31.26 -12.46
C THR A 4 10.26 -30.26 -13.04
N ASP A 5 9.37 -29.66 -12.25
CA ASP A 5 8.40 -28.68 -12.82
C ASP A 5 8.19 -27.37 -12.03
N GLU A 6 9.13 -26.98 -11.15
CA GLU A 6 9.06 -25.71 -10.41
C GLU A 6 10.10 -24.66 -10.84
N ALA A 7 10.97 -24.98 -11.80
CA ALA A 7 12.19 -24.20 -12.08
C ALA A 7 12.01 -22.96 -12.98
N SER A 8 10.80 -22.52 -13.34
CA SER A 8 10.64 -21.34 -14.20
C SER A 8 9.28 -20.63 -14.07
N ARG A 9 8.79 -20.39 -12.84
CA ARG A 9 7.72 -19.40 -12.66
C ARG A 9 8.32 -18.01 -12.62
N GLU A 10 8.15 -17.27 -13.71
CA GLU A 10 8.40 -15.84 -13.71
C GLU A 10 7.29 -15.14 -12.91
N TYR A 11 7.68 -14.45 -11.85
CA TYR A 11 6.76 -13.71 -10.99
C TYR A 11 6.62 -12.28 -11.50
N ASP A 12 5.39 -11.77 -11.52
CA ASP A 12 5.14 -10.35 -11.74
C ASP A 12 5.08 -9.64 -10.39
N PHE A 13 6.06 -8.76 -10.13
CA PHE A 13 6.11 -7.92 -8.94
C PHE A 13 5.68 -6.47 -9.19
N SER A 14 5.07 -6.19 -10.35
CA SER A 14 4.57 -4.86 -10.67
C SER A 14 3.37 -4.48 -9.79
N VAL A 15 3.29 -3.19 -9.43
CA VAL A 15 2.18 -2.62 -8.67
C VAL A 15 1.31 -1.79 -9.61
N GLU A 16 0.04 -2.14 -9.71
CA GLU A 16 -0.91 -1.41 -10.54
C GLU A 16 -1.02 0.06 -10.13
N GLN A 17 -1.13 0.93 -11.13
CA GLN A 17 -1.25 2.38 -10.94
C GLN A 17 -2.59 2.85 -11.49
N LEU A 18 -3.29 3.68 -10.72
CA LEU A 18 -4.57 4.29 -11.15
C LEU A 18 -4.40 5.29 -12.30
N GLY A 19 -3.17 5.70 -12.59
CA GLY A 19 -2.83 6.65 -13.65
C GLY A 19 -1.71 7.61 -13.26
N PRO A 20 -1.49 8.67 -14.05
CA PRO A 20 -0.39 9.61 -13.82
C PRO A 20 -0.56 10.42 -12.52
N ARG A 21 0.49 10.49 -11.71
CA ARG A 21 0.54 11.24 -10.45
C ARG A 21 0.86 12.71 -10.71
N LYS A 22 -0.20 13.54 -10.76
CA LYS A 22 -0.09 14.95 -11.15
C LYS A 22 -0.08 15.93 -9.98
N VAL A 23 -0.55 15.52 -8.80
CA VAL A 23 -0.68 16.40 -7.63
C VAL A 23 0.63 16.41 -6.83
N THR A 24 1.10 17.57 -6.42
CA THR A 24 2.24 17.67 -5.50
C THR A 24 1.84 17.20 -4.11
N SER A 25 2.60 16.28 -3.53
CA SER A 25 2.32 15.78 -2.18
C SER A 25 2.45 16.90 -1.14
N PRO A 26 1.44 17.11 -0.27
CA PRO A 26 1.56 18.07 0.83
C PRO A 26 2.45 17.55 1.97
N TYR A 27 2.70 16.24 2.03
CA TYR A 27 3.49 15.63 3.07
C TYR A 27 4.96 16.00 2.92
N ARG A 28 5.52 16.66 3.95
CA ARG A 28 6.92 17.09 4.00
C ARG A 28 7.81 16.00 4.57
N ALA A 29 8.13 15.00 3.73
CA ALA A 29 9.04 13.93 4.11
C ALA A 29 10.50 14.40 4.10
N SER A 30 11.30 13.89 5.04
CA SER A 30 12.77 14.06 5.00
C SER A 30 13.39 13.37 3.79
N ARG A 31 12.79 12.25 3.36
CA ARG A 31 13.17 11.48 2.18
C ARG A 31 11.92 11.06 1.42
N TYR A 32 11.91 11.34 0.13
CA TYR A 32 10.94 10.74 -0.81
C TYR A 32 11.60 9.56 -1.49
N VAL A 33 10.80 8.54 -1.79
CA VAL A 33 11.26 7.35 -2.49
C VAL A 33 10.98 7.57 -3.98
N SER A 34 11.95 7.27 -4.86
CA SER A 34 11.77 7.28 -6.31
C SER A 34 10.89 6.11 -6.78
N ASP A 35 10.27 6.27 -7.94
CA ASP A 35 9.43 5.22 -8.55
C ASP A 35 10.24 4.11 -9.19
N ASP A 36 11.55 4.31 -9.34
CA ASP A 36 12.50 3.32 -9.84
C ASP A 36 13.28 2.66 -8.70
N GLU A 37 13.08 3.08 -7.45
CA GLU A 37 13.69 2.42 -6.30
C GLU A 37 13.06 1.04 -6.07
N ARG A 38 13.91 0.02 -6.10
CA ARG A 38 13.53 -1.39 -5.99
C ARG A 38 14.39 -2.09 -4.94
N THR A 39 13.82 -3.11 -4.30
CA THR A 39 14.56 -4.05 -3.45
C THR A 39 14.45 -5.45 -4.03
N LEU A 40 15.57 -6.19 -4.07
CA LEU A 40 15.58 -7.53 -4.64
C LEU A 40 14.67 -8.47 -3.83
N HIS A 41 13.88 -9.27 -4.54
CA HIS A 41 13.04 -10.32 -3.95
C HIS A 41 13.90 -11.44 -3.36
N ASN A 42 14.94 -11.85 -4.08
CA ASN A 42 15.92 -12.81 -3.60
C ASN A 42 17.31 -12.15 -3.51
N THR A 43 17.87 -12.13 -2.31
CA THR A 43 19.20 -11.57 -2.01
C THR A 43 20.27 -12.65 -1.80
N ALA A 44 19.90 -13.92 -1.88
CA ALA A 44 20.85 -15.02 -1.74
C ALA A 44 21.83 -15.03 -2.92
N ILE A 45 23.13 -15.02 -2.59
CA ILE A 45 24.20 -15.18 -3.58
C ILE A 45 24.51 -16.68 -3.66
N THR A 46 24.02 -17.35 -4.70
CA THR A 46 24.40 -18.73 -4.99
C THR A 46 25.67 -18.73 -5.86
N SER A 47 26.73 -19.33 -5.34
CA SER A 47 28.00 -19.55 -6.05
C SER A 47 27.78 -20.43 -7.29
N GLY A 48 27.42 -19.85 -8.44
CA GLY A 48 27.24 -20.64 -9.66
C GLY A 48 26.62 -19.92 -10.84
N GLU A 49 25.86 -18.84 -10.64
CA GLU A 49 25.33 -18.05 -11.74
C GLU A 49 25.41 -16.56 -11.38
N ASP A 50 26.33 -15.84 -12.02
CA ASP A 50 26.31 -14.38 -12.08
C ASP A 50 25.05 -13.95 -12.85
N ARG A 51 23.89 -14.02 -12.21
CA ARG A 51 22.66 -13.41 -12.72
C ARG A 51 22.78 -11.92 -12.49
N VAL A 52 23.57 -11.26 -13.33
CA VAL A 52 23.53 -9.81 -13.48
C VAL A 52 22.13 -9.49 -13.97
N VAL A 53 21.26 -9.06 -13.05
CA VAL A 53 19.91 -8.59 -13.37
C VAL A 53 20.07 -7.28 -14.16
N ARG A 54 20.15 -7.40 -15.49
CA ARG A 54 20.24 -6.26 -16.41
C ARG A 54 18.83 -5.76 -16.68
N GLY A 55 18.62 -4.46 -16.48
CA GLY A 55 17.54 -3.61 -17.03
C GLY A 55 16.15 -4.23 -17.09
N ASP A 56 15.94 -5.09 -18.10
CA ASP A 56 14.64 -5.68 -18.45
C ASP A 56 14.18 -6.78 -17.48
N SER A 57 15.09 -7.46 -16.76
CA SER A 57 14.74 -8.54 -15.81
C SER A 57 14.57 -8.09 -14.35
N ILE A 58 14.68 -6.79 -14.07
CA ILE A 58 14.53 -6.25 -12.71
C ILE A 58 13.08 -6.39 -12.22
N SER A 59 12.10 -6.22 -13.10
CA SER A 59 10.68 -6.24 -12.73
C SER A 59 10.19 -7.61 -12.24
N SER A 60 10.79 -8.71 -12.71
CA SER A 60 10.43 -10.07 -12.30
C SER A 60 11.27 -10.61 -11.14
N SER A 61 12.11 -9.77 -10.53
CA SER A 61 13.01 -10.18 -9.43
C SER A 61 13.14 -9.13 -8.31
N ALA A 62 12.36 -8.05 -8.32
CA ALA A 62 12.46 -6.98 -7.33
C ALA A 62 11.10 -6.35 -6.99
N PHE A 63 10.91 -6.03 -5.71
CA PHE A 63 9.73 -5.32 -5.21
C PHE A 63 9.90 -3.80 -5.32
N GLU A 64 8.80 -3.09 -5.52
CA GLU A 64 8.73 -1.65 -5.33
C GLU A 64 8.95 -1.27 -3.85
N ILE A 65 9.83 -0.31 -3.58
CA ILE A 65 10.00 0.22 -2.22
C ILE A 65 8.82 1.15 -1.89
N ALA A 66 8.06 0.82 -0.84
CA ALA A 66 7.01 1.69 -0.32
C ALA A 66 7.58 2.95 0.34
N GLY A 67 6.89 4.07 0.17
CA GLY A 67 7.27 5.32 0.82
C GLY A 67 6.56 6.54 0.23
N PRO A 68 6.77 7.73 0.81
CA PRO A 68 6.17 8.95 0.32
C PRO A 68 6.73 9.32 -1.05
N ARG A 69 5.83 9.68 -1.98
CA ARG A 69 6.19 10.18 -3.32
C ARG A 69 6.06 11.70 -3.36
N ARG A 70 6.90 12.37 -4.16
CA ARG A 70 6.80 13.82 -4.38
C ARG A 70 5.52 14.20 -5.10
N ARG A 71 5.04 13.32 -5.98
CA ARG A 71 3.77 13.47 -6.70
C ARG A 71 2.84 12.31 -6.37
N ILE A 72 1.57 12.63 -6.13
CA ILE A 72 0.51 11.68 -5.79
C ILE A 72 -0.64 11.78 -6.81
N TYR A 73 -1.47 10.74 -6.83
CA TYR A 73 -2.59 10.63 -7.76
C TYR A 73 -3.79 11.46 -7.29
N PHE A 74 -4.17 11.28 -6.03
CA PHE A 74 -5.34 11.94 -5.45
C PHE A 74 -5.02 13.37 -4.98
N ASP A 75 -5.98 14.27 -5.20
CA ASP A 75 -6.01 15.60 -4.58
C ASP A 75 -6.54 15.47 -3.14
N PRO A 76 -5.73 15.70 -2.10
CA PRO A 76 -6.15 15.46 -0.72
C PRO A 76 -7.35 16.31 -0.29
N THR A 77 -7.56 17.48 -0.91
CA THR A 77 -8.68 18.37 -0.59
C THR A 77 -10.04 17.82 -1.03
N LYS A 78 -10.04 16.89 -1.99
CA LYS A 78 -11.25 16.26 -2.55
C LYS A 78 -11.38 14.79 -2.14
N THR A 79 -10.35 14.24 -1.53
CA THR A 79 -10.26 12.83 -1.19
C THR A 79 -11.14 12.52 0.02
N ARG A 80 -11.81 11.37 -0.04
CA ARG A 80 -12.48 10.74 1.10
C ARG A 80 -11.88 9.35 1.26
N CYS A 81 -11.54 8.97 2.49
CA CYS A 81 -10.95 7.67 2.78
C CYS A 81 -11.96 6.78 3.50
N GLY A 82 -11.96 5.49 3.17
CA GLY A 82 -12.69 4.46 3.89
C GLY A 82 -11.73 3.45 4.48
N VAL A 83 -11.91 3.09 5.75
CA VAL A 83 -11.15 2.08 6.47
C VAL A 83 -12.09 0.96 6.86
N VAL A 84 -11.72 -0.28 6.54
CA VAL A 84 -12.46 -1.49 6.90
C VAL A 84 -11.47 -2.54 7.37
N THR A 85 -11.83 -3.28 8.42
CA THR A 85 -11.03 -4.39 8.94
C THR A 85 -11.82 -5.67 8.81
N CYS A 86 -11.27 -6.68 8.14
CA CYS A 86 -11.94 -7.93 7.85
C CYS A 86 -11.21 -9.12 8.49
N GLY A 87 -11.94 -10.21 8.73
CA GLY A 87 -11.40 -11.44 9.32
C GLY A 87 -11.42 -11.43 10.85
N GLY A 88 -10.58 -12.27 11.44
CA GLY A 88 -10.43 -12.35 12.90
C GLY A 88 -9.70 -11.14 13.50
N LEU A 89 -9.94 -10.87 14.77
CA LEU A 89 -9.22 -9.81 15.50
C LEU A 89 -7.76 -10.23 15.72
N CYS A 90 -6.84 -9.30 15.47
CA CYS A 90 -5.41 -9.46 15.71
C CYS A 90 -4.91 -8.27 16.55
N PRO A 91 -3.99 -8.47 17.51
CA PRO A 91 -3.34 -7.35 18.21
C PRO A 91 -2.74 -6.33 17.23
N GLY A 92 -2.92 -5.05 17.51
CA GLY A 92 -2.38 -3.94 16.71
C GLY A 92 -3.30 -3.37 15.62
N VAL A 93 -4.48 -3.97 15.39
CA VAL A 93 -5.42 -3.44 14.37
C VAL A 93 -5.86 -1.99 14.67
N ASN A 94 -6.05 -1.64 15.94
CA ASN A 94 -6.41 -0.28 16.33
C ASN A 94 -5.25 0.71 16.12
N ASP A 95 -4.00 0.29 16.38
CA ASP A 95 -2.82 1.09 16.08
C ASP A 95 -2.70 1.37 14.58
N VAL A 96 -3.04 0.39 13.72
CA VAL A 96 -3.08 0.57 12.26
C VAL A 96 -4.15 1.59 11.87
N ILE A 97 -5.38 1.45 12.39
CA ILE A 97 -6.47 2.42 12.13
C ILE A 97 -6.04 3.83 12.53
N ARG A 98 -5.50 3.97 13.74
CA ARG A 98 -5.03 5.25 14.29
C ARG A 98 -3.91 5.84 13.42
N ALA A 99 -2.90 5.06 13.03
CA ALA A 99 -1.80 5.54 12.19
C ALA A 99 -2.31 6.05 10.83
N ILE A 100 -3.25 5.34 10.20
CA ILE A 100 -3.88 5.76 8.94
C ILE A 100 -4.61 7.10 9.13
N VAL A 101 -5.44 7.22 10.16
CA VAL A 101 -6.24 8.43 10.42
C VAL A 101 -5.35 9.64 10.68
N LEU A 102 -4.33 9.50 11.54
CA LEU A 102 -3.42 10.60 11.85
C LEU A 102 -2.59 11.00 10.62
N GLN A 103 -2.12 10.04 9.82
CA GLN A 103 -1.38 10.31 8.59
C GLN A 103 -2.23 11.12 7.60
N LEU A 104 -3.45 10.65 7.35
CA LEU A 104 -4.39 11.31 6.44
C LEU A 104 -4.76 12.72 6.93
N TYR A 105 -5.09 12.86 8.21
CA TYR A 105 -5.63 14.09 8.76
C TYR A 105 -4.58 15.21 8.89
N TYR A 106 -3.42 14.89 9.49
CA TYR A 106 -2.40 15.90 9.82
C TYR A 106 -1.42 16.15 8.67
N TYR A 107 -1.03 15.11 7.95
CA TYR A 107 0.05 15.22 6.97
C TYR A 107 -0.43 15.38 5.53
N TYR A 108 -1.59 14.79 5.21
CA TYR A 108 -2.21 14.93 3.88
C TYR A 108 -3.39 15.90 3.86
N GLY A 109 -3.97 16.25 5.01
CA GLY A 109 -5.09 17.18 5.10
C GLY A 109 -6.45 16.59 4.71
N VAL A 110 -6.56 15.27 4.59
CA VAL A 110 -7.82 14.58 4.30
C VAL A 110 -8.69 14.61 5.55
N LYS A 111 -9.86 15.26 5.48
CA LYS A 111 -10.75 15.47 6.65
C LYS A 111 -11.92 14.51 6.73
N THR A 112 -12.23 13.82 5.64
CA THR A 112 -13.35 12.88 5.57
C THR A 112 -12.82 11.46 5.54
N ILE A 113 -12.83 10.80 6.69
CA ILE A 113 -12.35 9.43 6.87
C ILE A 113 -13.45 8.62 7.53
N TYR A 114 -13.90 7.56 6.85
CA TYR A 114 -14.97 6.68 7.27
C TYR A 114 -14.40 5.37 7.83
N GLY A 115 -14.92 4.91 8.96
CA GLY A 115 -14.71 3.57 9.50
C GLY A 115 -15.93 2.71 9.22
N PHE A 116 -15.81 1.72 8.34
CA PHE A 116 -16.86 0.76 8.05
C PHE A 116 -16.84 -0.37 9.08
N ARG A 117 -17.98 -0.58 9.73
CA ARG A 117 -18.12 -1.52 10.85
C ARG A 117 -18.37 -2.93 10.35
N TYR A 118 -17.90 -3.93 11.11
CA TYR A 118 -18.20 -5.35 10.87
C TYR A 118 -17.67 -5.89 9.51
N GLY A 119 -16.49 -5.43 9.10
CA GLY A 119 -15.84 -5.89 7.87
C GLY A 119 -16.61 -5.50 6.62
N PHE A 120 -16.62 -6.39 5.61
CA PHE A 120 -17.32 -6.12 4.35
C PHE A 120 -18.84 -6.00 4.51
N GLU A 121 -19.43 -6.52 5.61
CA GLU A 121 -20.85 -6.33 5.89
C GLU A 121 -21.22 -4.84 6.02
N GLY A 122 -20.35 -4.03 6.61
CA GLY A 122 -20.55 -2.58 6.77
C GLY A 122 -20.57 -1.79 5.47
N LEU A 123 -20.17 -2.39 4.35
CA LEU A 123 -20.25 -1.78 3.03
C LEU A 123 -21.57 -2.10 2.31
N ILE A 124 -22.38 -3.00 2.85
CA ILE A 124 -23.59 -3.50 2.18
C ILE A 124 -24.82 -2.80 2.76
N PRO A 125 -25.53 -1.96 1.97
CA PRO A 125 -26.61 -1.11 2.48
C PRO A 125 -27.74 -1.84 3.22
N ARG A 126 -28.03 -3.10 2.84
CA ARG A 126 -29.13 -3.88 3.44
C ARG A 126 -28.97 -4.16 4.93
N PHE A 127 -27.75 -4.10 5.46
CA PHE A 127 -27.49 -4.32 6.89
C PHE A 127 -27.62 -3.03 7.71
N GLY A 128 -27.72 -1.86 7.08
CA GLY A 128 -28.02 -0.59 7.75
C GLY A 128 -26.91 -0.07 8.67
N HIS A 129 -25.68 -0.56 8.52
CA HIS A 129 -24.54 -0.08 9.31
C HIS A 129 -24.08 1.29 8.83
N GLU A 130 -24.41 2.34 9.58
CA GLU A 130 -23.84 3.67 9.31
C GLU A 130 -22.31 3.68 9.51
N PRO A 131 -21.53 4.23 8.57
CA PRO A 131 -20.10 4.41 8.74
C PRO A 131 -19.78 5.37 9.89
N LEU A 132 -18.75 5.06 10.68
CA LEU A 132 -18.26 5.96 11.71
C LEU A 132 -17.36 7.04 11.09
N MET A 133 -17.48 8.27 11.55
CA MET A 133 -16.48 9.30 11.23
C MET A 133 -15.25 9.10 12.11
N LEU A 134 -14.11 8.83 11.48
CA LEU A 134 -12.84 8.69 12.18
C LEU A 134 -12.13 10.05 12.21
N THR A 135 -11.89 10.56 13.40
CA THR A 135 -11.14 11.78 13.67
C THR A 135 -9.94 11.48 14.56
N PRO A 136 -8.94 12.37 14.67
CA PRO A 136 -7.81 12.16 15.58
C PRO A 136 -8.20 11.90 17.04
N ASP A 137 -9.34 12.42 17.48
CA ASP A 137 -9.83 12.26 18.86
C ASP A 137 -10.58 10.93 19.06
N SER A 138 -11.04 10.30 17.98
CA SER A 138 -11.85 9.08 18.03
C SER A 138 -11.04 7.80 17.82
N VAL A 139 -9.70 7.88 17.73
CA VAL A 139 -8.79 6.76 17.41
C VAL A 139 -7.60 6.65 18.35
#